data_AF-A0A1G0HZY3-F1
#
_entry.id   AF-A0A1G0HZY3-F1
#
_cell.length_a   1.000
_cell.length_b   1.000
_cell.length_c   1.000
_cell.angle_alpha   90.00
_cell.angle_beta   90.00
_cell.angle_gamma   90.00
#
_symmetry.space_group_name_H-M   'P 1'
#
loop_
_entity.id
_entity.type
_entity.pdbx_description
1 polymer ?
#
loop_
_entity_poly.entity_id
_entity_poly.type
_entity_poly.pdbx_seq_one_letter_code
_entity_poly.pdbx_strand_id
1 'polypeptide(L)'
;MSEEPRTTLTDGRQVYPEHRNKIADGPRKGQQQDYVVLAEEERAKGFIRPVRRSYKHLKCGVVTTMGMTLAETYARDPYFYSGTFCCGCGAHFPVGDDGEFVWDGTDERVGT
;
A
#
# COMPACT_ATOMS: atom_id res chain seq x y z
N MET A 1 5.08 -27.60 2.12
CA MET A 1 3.93 -26.74 1.86
C MET A 1 4.25 -25.42 2.54
N SER A 2 4.75 -24.44 1.80
CA SER A 2 5.03 -23.13 2.40
C SER A 2 3.68 -22.54 2.75
N GLU A 3 3.41 -22.36 4.04
CA GLU A 3 2.20 -21.69 4.50
C GLU A 3 2.18 -20.28 3.90
N GLU A 4 1.04 -19.87 3.34
CA GLU A 4 0.87 -18.51 2.86
C GLU A 4 1.15 -17.52 4.01
N PRO A 5 1.86 -16.42 3.76
CA PRO A 5 2.19 -15.47 4.81
C PRO A 5 0.91 -14.91 5.44
N ARG A 6 0.86 -14.89 6.77
CA ARG A 6 -0.33 -14.41 7.47
C ARG A 6 -0.56 -12.92 7.19
N THR A 7 -1.82 -12.55 7.01
CA THR A 7 -2.24 -11.16 6.77
C THR A 7 -3.19 -10.66 7.86
N THR A 8 -3.21 -9.35 8.06
CA THR A 8 -4.14 -8.62 8.95
C THR A 8 -4.57 -7.33 8.26
N LEU A 9 -5.45 -6.55 8.90
CA LEU A 9 -5.67 -5.16 8.54
C LEU A 9 -4.57 -4.27 9.13
N THR A 10 -4.54 -3.01 8.71
CA THR A 10 -3.53 -2.01 9.14
C THR A 10 -3.46 -1.79 10.65
N ASP A 11 -4.50 -2.15 11.40
CA ASP A 11 -4.60 -2.06 12.86
C ASP A 11 -4.43 -3.41 13.58
N GLY A 12 -4.08 -4.47 12.84
CA GLY A 12 -3.85 -5.81 13.38
C GLY A 12 -5.10 -6.69 13.49
N ARG A 13 -6.31 -6.16 13.23
CA ARG A 13 -7.54 -6.98 13.20
C ARG A 13 -7.51 -7.97 12.04
N GLN A 14 -8.33 -9.02 12.16
CA GLN A 14 -8.55 -9.98 11.08
C GLN A 14 -9.20 -9.30 9.86
N VAL A 15 -8.82 -9.76 8.66
CA VAL A 15 -9.43 -9.30 7.40
C VAL A 15 -10.90 -9.74 7.34
N TYR A 16 -11.79 -8.80 7.00
CA TYR A 16 -13.23 -9.05 6.82
C TYR A 16 -13.67 -8.67 5.39
N PRO A 17 -14.75 -9.26 4.83
CA PRO A 17 -15.10 -9.12 3.41
C PRO A 17 -15.29 -7.68 2.92
N GLU A 18 -15.86 -6.81 3.75
CA GLU A 18 -16.22 -5.44 3.40
C GLU A 18 -15.03 -4.47 3.40
N HIS A 19 -13.83 -4.90 3.80
CA HIS A 19 -12.67 -4.01 4.00
C HIS A 19 -12.33 -3.15 2.77
N ARG A 20 -12.61 -3.67 1.55
CA ARG A 20 -12.38 -2.98 0.27
C ARG A 20 -13.44 -1.93 -0.10
N ASN A 21 -14.53 -1.85 0.64
CA ASN A 21 -15.57 -0.86 0.39
C ASN A 21 -14.97 0.54 0.44
N LYS A 22 -15.40 1.41 -0.46
CA LYS A 22 -14.88 2.78 -0.54
C LYS A 22 -15.61 3.67 0.44
N ILE A 23 -14.86 4.48 1.16
CA ILE A 23 -15.40 5.54 2.02
C ILE A 23 -16.06 6.59 1.11
N ALA A 24 -17.34 6.86 1.35
CA ALA A 24 -18.15 7.71 0.48
C ALA A 24 -17.88 9.22 0.66
N ASP A 25 -17.57 9.65 1.90
CA ASP A 25 -17.54 11.06 2.28
C ASP A 25 -16.44 11.40 3.28
N GLY A 26 -16.20 12.69 3.46
CA GLY A 26 -15.21 13.22 4.39
C GLY A 26 -13.76 13.18 3.87
N PRO A 27 -12.76 13.43 4.74
CA PRO A 27 -11.36 13.59 4.34
C PRO A 27 -10.72 12.30 3.80
N ARG A 28 -11.32 11.13 4.06
CA ARG A 28 -10.87 9.83 3.56
C ARG A 28 -11.65 9.33 2.34
N LYS A 29 -12.51 10.17 1.74
CA LYS A 29 -13.32 9.80 0.58
C LYS A 29 -12.47 9.14 -0.52
N GLY A 30 -12.96 8.03 -1.05
CA GLY A 30 -12.31 7.25 -2.10
C GLY A 30 -11.30 6.20 -1.62
N GLN A 31 -10.83 6.29 -0.37
CA GLN A 31 -10.02 5.23 0.25
C GLN A 31 -10.86 3.98 0.52
N GLN A 32 -10.21 2.81 0.64
CA GLN A 32 -10.85 1.63 1.20
C GLN A 32 -11.11 1.84 2.71
N GLN A 33 -12.08 1.12 3.28
CA GLN A 33 -12.38 1.16 4.71
C GLN A 33 -11.14 0.77 5.51
N ASP A 34 -10.55 -0.38 5.19
CA ASP A 34 -9.34 -0.91 5.78
C ASP A 34 -8.46 -1.61 4.72
N TYR A 35 -7.14 -1.57 4.91
CA TYR A 35 -6.18 -2.17 4.00
C TYR A 35 -5.56 -3.43 4.60
N VAL A 36 -5.41 -4.46 3.77
CA VAL A 36 -4.69 -5.68 4.14
C VAL A 36 -3.20 -5.40 4.14
N VAL A 37 -2.49 -5.91 5.14
CA VAL A 37 -1.03 -5.87 5.30
C VAL A 37 -0.53 -7.26 5.64
N LEU A 38 0.77 -7.51 5.43
CA LEU A 38 1.44 -8.64 6.07
C LEU A 38 1.30 -8.49 7.59
N ALA A 39 1.08 -9.59 8.32
CA ALA A 39 1.00 -9.55 9.77
C ALA A 39 2.32 -9.07 10.41
N GLU A 40 2.28 -8.63 11.67
CA GLU A 40 3.48 -8.07 12.34
C GLU A 40 4.67 -9.04 12.34
N GLU A 41 4.44 -10.32 12.62
CA GLU A 41 5.47 -11.35 12.59
C GLU A 41 6.05 -11.59 11.19
N GLU A 42 5.27 -11.34 10.13
CA GLU A 42 5.75 -11.44 8.75
C GLU A 42 6.64 -10.26 8.39
N ARG A 43 6.27 -9.05 8.84
CA ARG A 43 7.09 -7.83 8.67
C ARG A 43 8.36 -7.89 9.52
N ALA A 44 8.31 -8.51 10.70
CA ALA A 44 9.45 -8.70 11.60
C ALA A 44 10.54 -9.65 11.04
N LYS A 45 10.25 -10.43 9.99
CA LYS A 45 11.25 -11.26 9.29
C LYS A 45 12.30 -10.44 8.52
N GLY A 46 12.22 -9.10 8.55
CA GLY A 46 13.16 -8.17 7.92
C GLY A 46 12.70 -7.67 6.55
N PHE A 47 13.25 -6.55 6.09
CA PHE A 47 12.85 -5.91 4.84
C PHE A 47 13.86 -6.16 3.72
N ILE A 48 13.37 -6.35 2.50
CA ILE A 48 14.20 -6.55 1.29
C ILE A 48 14.32 -5.26 0.46
N ARG A 49 13.47 -4.27 0.72
CA ARG A 49 13.57 -2.89 0.22
C ARG A 49 13.61 -1.91 1.39
N PRO A 50 14.09 -0.67 1.20
CA PRO A 50 13.93 0.38 2.19
C PRO A 50 12.47 0.68 2.50
N VAL A 51 12.15 1.00 3.76
CA VAL A 51 10.81 1.48 4.11
C VAL A 51 10.62 2.88 3.55
N ARG A 52 9.71 3.02 2.58
CA ARG A 52 9.37 4.30 1.96
C ARG A 52 7.90 4.59 2.20
N ARG A 53 7.61 5.79 2.70
CA ARG A 53 6.26 6.20 3.10
C ARG A 53 5.57 7.11 2.09
N SER A 54 6.30 7.64 1.13
CA SER A 54 5.78 8.63 0.19
C SER A 54 6.03 8.17 -1.24
N TYR A 55 5.05 8.38 -2.10
CA TYR A 55 5.13 8.08 -3.53
C TYR A 55 4.42 9.16 -4.33
N LYS A 56 4.92 9.42 -5.54
CA LYS A 56 4.38 10.39 -6.47
C LYS A 56 3.56 9.71 -7.54
N HIS A 57 2.35 10.19 -7.76
CA HIS A 57 1.55 9.79 -8.93
C HIS A 57 2.08 10.50 -10.17
N LEU A 58 2.54 9.76 -11.17
CA LEU A 58 3.15 10.37 -12.35
C LEU A 58 2.14 11.14 -13.21
N LYS A 59 0.85 10.77 -13.17
CA LYS A 59 -0.18 11.46 -13.97
C LYS A 59 -0.60 12.81 -13.39
N CYS A 60 -0.86 12.91 -12.08
CA CYS A 60 -1.29 14.17 -11.46
C CYS A 60 -0.17 14.95 -10.75
N GLY A 61 0.98 14.32 -10.51
CA GLY A 61 2.13 14.93 -9.85
C GLY A 61 2.05 15.00 -8.31
N VAL A 62 0.92 14.62 -7.70
CA VAL A 62 0.73 14.68 -6.25
C VAL A 62 1.49 13.56 -5.53
N VAL A 63 2.13 13.92 -4.41
CA VAL A 63 2.77 12.98 -3.49
C VAL A 63 1.77 12.54 -2.43
N THR A 64 1.62 11.23 -2.25
CA THR A 64 0.79 10.63 -1.20
C THR A 64 1.68 9.98 -0.15
N THR A 65 1.43 10.30 1.13
CA THR A 65 2.10 9.66 2.27
C THR A 65 1.20 8.57 2.87
N MET A 66 1.69 7.33 2.94
CA MET A 66 0.99 6.19 3.51
C MET A 66 1.35 5.92 4.99
N GLY A 67 0.51 5.10 5.63
CA GLY A 67 0.74 4.58 6.98
C GLY A 67 1.93 3.61 7.04
N MET A 68 2.50 3.46 8.23
CA MET A 68 3.74 2.68 8.45
C MET A 68 3.58 1.21 8.06
N THR A 69 2.49 0.55 8.48
CA THR A 69 2.27 -0.88 8.23
C THR A 69 2.14 -1.23 6.75
N LEU A 70 1.59 -0.31 5.94
CA LEU A 70 1.56 -0.43 4.47
C LEU A 70 2.97 -0.31 3.88
N ALA A 71 3.74 0.67 4.34
CA ALA A 71 5.10 0.91 3.86
C ALA A 71 6.02 -0.27 4.19
N GLU A 72 5.92 -0.82 5.40
CA GLU A 72 6.63 -2.03 5.81
C GLU A 72 6.22 -3.26 5.01
N THR A 73 4.94 -3.35 4.62
CA THR A 73 4.46 -4.45 3.76
C THR A 73 5.13 -4.39 2.39
N TYR A 74 5.17 -3.23 1.73
CA TYR A 74 5.96 -3.05 0.50
C TYR A 74 7.45 -3.34 0.70
N ALA A 75 8.01 -2.94 1.84
CA ALA A 75 9.42 -3.15 2.13
C ALA A 75 9.77 -4.64 2.31
N ARG A 76 8.84 -5.44 2.84
CA ARG A 76 8.97 -6.89 3.02
C ARG A 76 8.66 -7.66 1.74
N ASP A 77 7.58 -7.29 1.06
CA ASP A 77 7.08 -7.90 -0.16
C ASP A 77 6.64 -6.82 -1.15
N PRO A 78 7.52 -6.39 -2.06
CA PRO A 78 7.25 -5.31 -3.00
C PRO A 78 6.05 -5.59 -3.92
N TYR A 79 5.74 -6.86 -4.19
CA TYR A 79 4.69 -7.26 -5.15
C TYR A 79 3.33 -7.52 -4.48
N PHE A 80 3.23 -7.30 -3.16
CA PHE A 80 2.04 -7.61 -2.37
C PHE A 80 0.77 -6.90 -2.86
N TYR A 81 0.89 -5.67 -3.35
CA TYR A 81 -0.23 -4.86 -3.82
C TYR A 81 -0.23 -4.72 -5.34
N SER A 82 -1.43 -4.73 -5.93
CA SER A 82 -1.64 -4.42 -7.35
C SER A 82 -2.04 -2.96 -7.62
N GLY A 83 -2.29 -2.17 -6.56
CA GLY A 83 -2.56 -0.75 -6.68
C GLY A 83 -2.41 0.01 -5.38
N THR A 84 -2.28 1.33 -5.48
CA THR A 84 -2.18 2.25 -4.33
C THR A 84 -3.02 3.51 -4.54
N PHE A 85 -3.37 4.19 -3.45
CA PHE A 85 -4.26 5.34 -3.45
C PHE A 85 -3.52 6.65 -3.78
N CYS A 86 -4.08 7.49 -4.64
CA CYS A 86 -3.60 8.85 -4.83
C CYS A 86 -4.50 9.84 -4.05
N CYS A 87 -3.93 10.59 -3.10
CA CYS A 87 -4.69 11.59 -2.33
C CYS A 87 -5.13 12.82 -3.15
N GLY A 88 -4.46 13.10 -4.27
CA GLY A 88 -4.87 14.15 -5.21
C GLY A 88 -6.07 13.75 -6.06
N CYS A 89 -6.05 12.54 -6.62
CA CYS A 89 -7.12 12.03 -7.47
C CYS A 89 -8.31 11.42 -6.70
N GLY A 90 -8.10 11.02 -5.44
CA GLY A 90 -9.12 10.37 -4.63
C GLY A 90 -9.46 8.93 -5.09
N ALA A 91 -8.51 8.23 -5.72
CA ALA A 91 -8.73 6.89 -6.28
C ALA A 91 -7.47 6.02 -6.23
N HIS A 92 -7.65 4.71 -6.44
CA HIS A 92 -6.56 3.74 -6.54
C HIS A 92 -6.16 3.54 -7.99
N PHE A 93 -4.85 3.43 -8.24
CA PHE A 93 -4.28 3.19 -9.57
C PHE A 93 -3.24 2.07 -9.51
N PRO A 94 -2.91 1.43 -10.65
CA PRO A 94 -1.97 0.32 -10.70
C PRO A 94 -0.57 0.67 -10.19
N VAL A 95 0.09 -0.30 -9.55
CA VAL A 95 1.52 -0.31 -9.21
C VAL A 95 2.23 -1.46 -9.94
N GLY A 96 3.55 -1.58 -9.81
CA GLY A 96 4.39 -2.52 -10.56
C GLY A 96 5.19 -1.85 -11.66
N ASP A 97 5.82 -2.65 -12.52
CA ASP A 97 6.70 -2.16 -13.61
C ASP A 97 5.99 -1.16 -14.53
N ASP A 98 4.73 -1.45 -14.88
CA ASP A 98 3.86 -0.60 -15.69
C ASP A 98 2.95 0.32 -14.86
N GLY A 99 3.21 0.41 -13.55
CA GLY A 99 2.41 1.18 -12.60
C GLY A 99 2.46 2.68 -12.81
N GLU A 100 1.58 3.42 -12.13
CA GLU A 100 1.47 4.88 -12.30
C GLU A 100 2.28 5.69 -11.28
N PHE A 101 3.06 5.02 -10.42
CA PHE A 101 3.73 5.66 -9.29
C PHE A 101 5.23 5.36 -9.24
N VAL A 102 5.96 6.32 -8.69
CA VAL A 102 7.36 6.17 -8.27
C VAL A 102 7.47 6.53 -6.79
N TRP A 103 8.43 5.92 -6.10
CA TRP A 103 8.76 6.34 -4.74
C TRP A 103 9.25 7.79 -4.73
N ASP A 104 8.83 8.56 -3.73
CA ASP A 104 9.16 9.98 -3.67
C ASP A 104 10.69 10.19 -3.57
N GLY A 105 11.21 11.12 -4.36
CA GLY A 105 12.65 11.37 -4.48
C GLY A 105 13.45 10.33 -5.29
N THR A 106 12.80 9.38 -5.97
CA THR A 106 13.47 8.41 -6.85
C THR A 106 12.71 8.20 -8.16
N ASP A 107 13.31 7.47 -9.10
CA ASP A 107 12.66 6.98 -10.32
C ASP A 107 12.22 5.51 -10.19
N GLU A 108 12.34 4.91 -9.00
CA GLU A 108 11.98 3.52 -8.72
C GLU A 108 10.46 3.38 -8.66
N ARG A 109 9.91 2.41 -9.39
CA ARG A 109 8.47 2.11 -9.40
C ARG A 109 8.01 1.65 -8.02
N VAL A 110 6.82 2.09 -7.62
CA VAL A 110 6.13 1.45 -6.49
C VAL A 110 5.70 0.06 -6.95
N GLY A 111 5.94 -0.97 -6.14
CA GLY A 111 5.49 -2.32 -6.46
C GLY A 111 6.51 -3.23 -7.17
N THR A 112 7.83 -2.96 -7.05
CA THR A 112 8.91 -3.66 -7.79
C THR A 112 10.12 -4.03 -6.93
#